data_AF-A0A6I3LG23-F1
#
_entry.id   AF-A0A6I3LG23-F1
#
_cell.length_a   1.000
_cell.length_b   1.000
_cell.length_c   1.000
_cell.angle_alpha   90.00
_cell.angle_beta   90.00
_cell.angle_gamma   90.00
#
_symmetry.space_group_name_H-M   'P 1'
#
loop_
_entity.id
_entity.type
_entity.pdbx_description
1 polymer ?
#
loop_
_entity_poly.entity_id
_entity_poly.type
_entity_poly.pdbx_seq_one_letter_code
_entity_poly.pdbx_strand_id
1 'polypeptide(L)'
;MERKTSFNNKKLFKTPDNYFESFEGRLMQNIEQKNNSVSKPQKRIKRYYYSSIAATIALVIGLTFFYTSEKQETLKDEAISNYIEYNTTLTLSSDFINSFDEQDIQELEQSIELNQKEINDYVLTNIDIEYYLND
;
A
#
# COMPACT_ATOMS: atom_id res chain seq x y z
N MET A 1 12.37 -69.40 -62.21
CA MET A 1 13.77 -69.59 -61.74
C MET A 1 13.87 -69.02 -60.33
N GLU A 2 13.81 -69.87 -59.30
CA GLU A 2 13.97 -69.45 -57.90
C GLU A 2 15.40 -69.76 -57.43
N ARG A 3 16.13 -68.75 -56.94
CA ARG A 3 17.46 -68.94 -56.36
C ARG A 3 17.34 -69.17 -54.86
N LYS A 4 17.66 -70.38 -54.40
CA LYS A 4 17.82 -70.68 -52.96
C LYS A 4 19.11 -70.03 -52.44
N THR A 5 18.99 -69.07 -51.55
CA THR A 5 20.14 -68.50 -50.83
C THR A 5 20.48 -69.39 -49.63
N SER A 6 21.71 -69.93 -49.62
CA SER A 6 22.22 -70.74 -48.51
C SER A 6 22.66 -69.84 -47.35
N PHE A 7 21.98 -69.93 -46.20
CA PHE A 7 22.40 -69.26 -44.97
C PHE A 7 23.56 -70.03 -44.34
N ASN A 8 24.77 -69.50 -44.49
CA ASN A 8 25.97 -70.03 -43.86
C ASN A 8 25.94 -69.67 -42.36
N ASN A 9 25.54 -70.62 -41.50
CA ASN A 9 25.43 -70.51 -40.03
C ASN A 9 26.78 -70.34 -39.29
N LYS A 10 27.79 -69.70 -39.90
CA LYS A 10 29.13 -69.52 -39.30
C LYS A 10 29.34 -68.19 -38.58
N LYS A 11 28.27 -67.43 -38.32
CA LYS A 11 28.34 -66.25 -37.43
C LYS A 11 27.24 -66.33 -36.39
N LEU A 12 27.29 -67.36 -35.55
CA LEU A 12 26.65 -67.30 -34.24
C LEU A 12 27.32 -66.16 -33.46
N PHE A 13 26.52 -65.31 -32.83
CA PHE A 13 26.93 -64.18 -32.01
C PHE A 13 27.86 -64.61 -30.86
N LYS A 14 29.13 -64.82 -31.16
CA LYS A 14 30.17 -65.10 -30.18
C LYS A 14 30.78 -63.78 -29.75
N THR A 15 30.72 -63.47 -28.47
CA THR A 15 31.42 -62.33 -27.90
C THR A 15 32.93 -62.50 -28.15
N PRO A 16 33.65 -61.39 -28.43
CA PRO A 16 35.11 -61.44 -28.54
C PRO A 16 35.73 -62.06 -27.29
N ASP A 17 36.88 -62.71 -27.48
CA ASP A 17 37.66 -63.23 -26.36
C ASP A 17 37.99 -62.08 -25.39
N ASN A 18 37.84 -62.32 -24.08
CA ASN A 18 38.08 -61.36 -22.99
C ASN A 18 37.18 -60.11 -23.00
N TYR A 19 36.02 -60.13 -23.67
CA TYR A 19 35.04 -59.04 -23.62
C TYR A 19 34.59 -58.71 -22.20
N PHE A 20 34.23 -59.73 -21.42
CA PHE A 20 33.72 -59.55 -20.05
C PHE A 20 34.82 -59.12 -19.06
N GLU A 21 36.04 -59.62 -19.21
CA GLU A 21 37.20 -59.22 -18.39
C GLU A 21 37.51 -57.72 -18.57
N SER A 22 37.54 -57.24 -19.82
CA SER A 22 37.77 -55.82 -20.10
C SER A 22 36.56 -54.93 -19.78
N PHE A 23 35.36 -55.50 -19.76
CA PHE A 23 34.13 -54.77 -19.45
C PHE A 23 34.05 -54.39 -17.98
N GLU A 24 34.40 -55.31 -17.07
CA GLU A 24 34.40 -55.06 -15.63
C GLU A 24 35.33 -53.90 -15.25
N GLY A 25 36.56 -53.89 -15.81
CA GLY A 25 37.51 -52.79 -15.58
C GLY A 25 37.00 -51.44 -16.10
N ARG A 26 36.38 -51.42 -17.28
CA ARG A 26 35.74 -50.20 -17.82
C ARG A 26 34.56 -49.74 -16.95
N LEU A 27 33.77 -50.66 -16.42
CA LEU A 27 32.62 -50.33 -15.59
C LEU A 27 33.07 -49.68 -14.27
N MET A 28 34.05 -50.27 -13.58
CA MET A 28 34.59 -49.72 -12.33
C MET A 28 35.21 -48.34 -12.53
N GLN A 29 36.01 -48.15 -13.58
CA GLN A 29 36.62 -46.85 -13.90
C GLN A 29 35.57 -45.75 -14.13
N ASN A 30 34.46 -46.07 -14.81
CA ASN A 30 33.38 -45.11 -15.06
C ASN A 30 32.62 -44.75 -13.77
N ILE A 31 32.45 -45.70 -12.84
CA ILE A 31 31.79 -45.46 -11.55
C ILE A 31 32.66 -44.55 -10.67
N GLU A 32 33.98 -44.79 -10.63
CA GLU A 32 34.93 -43.98 -9.88
C GLU A 32 35.04 -42.54 -10.45
N GLN A 33 35.11 -42.40 -11.77
CA GLN A 33 35.17 -41.08 -12.42
C GLN A 33 33.91 -40.24 -12.17
N LYS A 34 32.74 -40.87 -12.11
CA LYS A 34 31.46 -40.18 -11.84
C LYS A 34 31.36 -39.64 -10.42
N ASN A 35 32.01 -40.27 -9.44
CA ASN A 35 32.03 -39.81 -8.05
C ASN A 35 32.95 -38.60 -7.82
N ASN A 36 33.92 -38.35 -8.71
CA ASN A 36 34.96 -37.33 -8.50
C ASN A 36 34.68 -35.98 -9.17
N SER A 37 33.59 -35.86 -9.95
CA SER A 37 33.23 -34.62 -10.66
C SER A 37 31.85 -34.12 -10.26
N VAL A 38 31.70 -33.74 -9.00
CA VAL A 38 30.58 -32.88 -8.59
C VAL A 38 30.89 -31.47 -9.09
N SER A 39 30.49 -31.19 -10.33
CA SER A 39 30.45 -29.82 -10.87
C SER A 39 29.54 -28.98 -9.98
N LYS A 40 30.14 -28.15 -9.12
CA LYS A 40 29.40 -27.27 -8.21
C LYS A 40 28.69 -26.21 -9.06
N PRO A 41 27.36 -26.06 -8.99
CA PRO A 41 26.68 -24.99 -9.72
C PRO A 41 27.15 -23.64 -9.19
N GLN A 42 27.80 -22.86 -10.06
CA GLN A 42 28.31 -21.53 -9.74
C GLN A 42 27.14 -20.62 -9.36
N LYS A 43 27.18 -20.07 -8.14
CA LYS A 43 26.12 -19.28 -7.51
C LYS A 43 25.86 -17.95 -8.24
N ARG A 44 25.12 -17.96 -9.36
CA ARG A 44 24.67 -16.75 -10.09
C ARG A 44 23.57 -15.96 -9.35
N ILE A 45 23.11 -16.49 -8.22
CA ILE A 45 21.99 -15.96 -7.42
C ILE A 45 22.35 -14.63 -6.72
N LYS A 46 23.64 -14.33 -6.52
CA LYS A 46 24.08 -13.09 -5.84
C LYS A 46 23.62 -11.81 -6.55
N ARG A 47 23.42 -11.84 -7.88
CA ARG A 47 22.94 -10.66 -8.63
C ARG A 47 21.44 -10.38 -8.38
N TYR A 48 20.65 -11.43 -8.15
CA TYR A 48 19.21 -11.29 -7.90
C TYR A 48 18.88 -10.93 -6.45
N TYR A 49 19.78 -11.22 -5.50
CA TYR A 49 19.57 -10.86 -4.09
C TYR A 49 19.49 -9.35 -3.86
N TYR A 50 20.37 -8.57 -4.51
CA TYR A 50 20.32 -7.11 -4.46
C TYR A 50 19.06 -6.53 -5.12
N SER A 51 18.54 -7.19 -6.16
CA SER A 51 17.30 -6.77 -6.82
C SER A 51 16.08 -6.92 -5.91
N SER A 52 16.02 -7.97 -5.08
CA SER A 52 14.88 -8.21 -4.20
C SER A 52 14.78 -7.16 -3.10
N ILE A 53 15.91 -6.74 -2.54
CA ILE A 53 15.96 -5.72 -1.47
C ILE A 53 15.57 -4.34 -2.01
N ALA A 54 16.05 -3.98 -3.21
CA ALA A 54 15.66 -2.73 -3.84
C ALA A 54 14.16 -2.67 -4.16
N ALA A 55 13.58 -3.79 -4.63
CA ALA A 55 12.16 -3.88 -4.96
C ALA A 55 11.26 -3.73 -3.71
N THR A 56 11.63 -4.33 -2.57
CA THR A 56 10.86 -4.18 -1.33
C THR A 56 10.91 -2.74 -0.82
N ILE A 57 12.06 -2.07 -0.87
CA ILE A 57 12.20 -0.67 -0.50
C ILE A 57 11.35 0.22 -1.41
N ALA A 58 11.41 0.01 -2.73
CA ALA A 58 10.61 0.75 -3.69
C ALA A 58 9.10 0.53 -3.51
N LEU A 59 8.67 -0.69 -3.19
CA LEU A 59 7.28 -1.00 -2.88
C LEU A 59 6.81 -0.28 -1.61
N VAL A 60 7.60 -0.33 -0.54
CA VAL A 60 7.27 0.35 0.72
C VAL A 60 7.16 1.86 0.49
N ILE A 61 8.14 2.48 -0.17
CA ILE A 61 8.11 3.92 -0.48
C ILE A 61 6.91 4.25 -1.38
N GLY A 62 6.70 3.48 -2.45
CA GLY A 62 5.58 3.69 -3.36
C GLY A 62 4.24 3.59 -2.65
N LEU A 63 4.01 2.53 -1.87
CA LEU A 63 2.78 2.36 -1.10
C LEU A 63 2.60 3.51 -0.10
N THR A 64 3.64 3.88 0.66
CA THR A 64 3.53 5.01 1.60
C THR A 64 3.13 6.31 0.90
N PHE A 65 3.73 6.63 -0.25
CA PHE A 65 3.39 7.85 -1.00
C PHE A 65 1.95 7.82 -1.55
N PHE A 66 1.49 6.67 -2.04
CA PHE A 66 0.11 6.50 -2.52
C PHE A 66 -0.92 6.55 -1.38
N TYR A 67 -0.65 5.95 -0.21
CA TYR A 67 -1.57 5.96 0.93
C TYR A 67 -1.55 7.28 1.71
N THR A 68 -0.41 7.96 1.82
CA THR A 68 -0.32 9.27 2.48
C THR A 68 -0.89 10.41 1.62
N SER A 69 -1.33 10.12 0.39
CA SER A 69 -2.03 11.06 -0.49
C SER A 69 -3.55 11.11 -0.28
N GLU A 70 -4.04 10.86 0.94
CA GLU A 70 -5.37 11.34 1.32
C GLU A 70 -5.30 12.87 1.33
N LYS A 71 -5.84 13.47 0.27
CA LYS A 71 -6.09 14.90 0.23
C LYS A 71 -7.01 15.19 1.40
N GLN A 72 -6.56 15.96 2.37
CA GLN A 72 -7.49 16.61 3.27
C GLN A 72 -8.45 17.40 2.39
N GLU A 73 -9.70 16.98 2.37
CA GLU A 73 -10.82 17.81 1.95
C GLU A 73 -10.73 19.04 2.86
N THR A 74 -10.08 20.10 2.39
CA THR A 74 -10.08 21.36 3.10
C THR A 74 -11.55 21.75 3.18
N LEU A 75 -12.10 21.69 4.39
CA LEU A 75 -13.47 22.11 4.63
C LEU A 75 -13.61 23.50 4.03
N LYS A 76 -14.47 23.64 3.04
CA LYS A 76 -14.72 24.94 2.43
C LYS A 76 -15.31 25.83 3.51
N ASP A 77 -14.82 27.06 3.61
CA ASP A 77 -15.33 28.03 4.59
C ASP A 77 -16.86 28.18 4.50
N GLU A 78 -17.42 28.12 3.28
CA GLU A 78 -18.86 28.11 3.03
C GLU A 78 -19.60 26.93 3.69
N ALA A 79 -19.00 25.73 3.68
CA ALA A 79 -19.59 24.56 4.33
C ALA A 79 -19.58 24.68 5.85
N ILE A 80 -18.52 25.27 6.41
CA ILE A 80 -18.41 25.56 7.85
C ILE A 80 -19.45 26.61 8.26
N SER A 81 -19.55 27.71 7.50
CA SER A 81 -20.52 28.78 7.75
C SER A 81 -21.95 28.24 7.76
N ASN A 82 -22.33 27.46 6.75
CA ASN A 82 -23.65 26.86 6.67
C ASN A 82 -23.91 25.89 7.83
N TYR A 83 -22.90 25.10 8.23
CA TYR A 83 -23.04 24.17 9.34
C TYR A 83 -23.28 24.91 10.67
N ILE A 84 -22.55 25.99 10.93
CA ILE A 84 -22.71 26.81 12.15
C ILE A 84 -24.07 27.51 12.16
N GLU A 85 -24.50 28.06 11.02
CA GLU A 85 -25.78 28.76 10.90
C GLU A 85 -26.98 27.85 11.21
N TYR A 86 -26.97 26.62 10.68
CA TYR A 86 -28.09 25.70 10.88
C TYR A 86 -28.03 24.91 12.18
N ASN A 87 -26.88 24.87 12.87
CA ASN A 87 -26.70 24.07 14.08
C ASN A 87 -26.72 24.94 15.34
N THR A 88 -27.88 25.49 15.66
CA THR A 88 -28.09 26.39 16.81
C THR A 88 -27.79 25.74 18.16
N THR A 89 -27.89 24.41 18.26
CA THR A 89 -27.50 23.66 19.45
C THR A 89 -26.00 23.75 19.72
N LEU A 90 -25.18 23.76 18.67
CA LEU A 90 -23.73 23.89 18.79
C LEU A 90 -23.34 25.32 19.20
N THR A 91 -23.95 26.34 18.59
CA THR A 91 -23.63 27.75 18.87
C THR A 91 -24.06 28.20 20.27
N LEU A 92 -25.10 27.58 20.83
CA LEU A 92 -25.57 27.82 22.20
C LEU A 92 -24.89 26.92 23.24
N SER A 93 -23.93 26.09 22.84
CA SER A 93 -23.21 25.22 23.77
C SER A 93 -22.20 26.02 24.59
N SER A 94 -22.01 25.62 25.86
CA SER A 94 -21.01 26.24 26.72
C SER A 94 -19.59 26.09 26.18
N ASP A 95 -19.30 24.97 25.53
CA ASP A 95 -17.97 24.70 24.96
C ASP A 95 -17.67 25.65 23.79
N PHE A 96 -18.67 25.96 22.95
CA PHE A 96 -18.52 26.93 21.87
C PHE A 96 -18.38 28.35 22.42
N ILE A 97 -19.21 28.76 23.37
CA ILE A 97 -19.13 30.10 23.98
C ILE A 97 -17.78 30.31 24.68
N ASN A 98 -17.30 29.32 25.42
CA ASN A 98 -16.01 29.39 26.12
C ASN A 98 -14.80 29.21 25.20
N SER A 99 -15.00 28.89 23.92
CA SER A 99 -13.91 28.80 22.94
C SER A 99 -13.43 30.15 22.44
N PHE A 100 -14.25 31.21 22.60
CA PHE A 100 -13.88 32.58 22.32
C PHE A 100 -13.10 33.17 23.48
N ASP A 101 -11.93 33.74 23.19
CA ASP A 101 -11.17 34.51 24.16
C ASP A 101 -11.51 36.00 24.14
N GLU A 102 -10.92 36.78 25.05
CA GLU A 102 -11.20 38.21 25.16
C GLU A 102 -10.79 38.99 23.90
N GLN A 103 -9.78 38.53 23.17
CA GLN A 103 -9.33 39.17 21.93
C GLN A 103 -10.33 38.91 20.81
N ASP A 104 -10.82 37.67 20.70
CA ASP A 104 -11.83 37.27 19.71
C ASP A 104 -13.11 38.11 19.88
N ILE A 105 -13.55 38.32 21.11
CA ILE A 105 -14.74 39.14 21.40
C ILE A 105 -14.51 40.61 21.02
N GLN A 106 -13.33 41.16 21.31
CA GLN A 106 -12.99 42.55 20.95
C GLN A 106 -12.96 42.77 19.42
N GLU A 107 -12.50 41.78 18.65
CA GLU A 107 -12.54 41.84 17.18
C GLU A 107 -13.97 41.80 16.65
N LEU A 108 -14.82 40.93 17.23
CA LEU A 108 -16.24 40.87 16.88
C LEU A 108 -16.96 42.19 17.18
N GLU A 109 -16.74 42.78 18.35
CA GLU A 109 -17.33 44.08 18.72
C GLU A 109 -16.96 45.19 17.74
N GLN A 110 -15.73 45.20 17.21
CA GLN A 110 -15.29 46.18 16.20
C GLN A 110 -15.92 45.93 14.83
N SER A 111 -16.25 44.68 14.51
CA SER A 111 -16.87 44.30 13.23
C SER A 111 -18.37 44.60 13.17
N ILE A 112 -19.03 44.79 14.31
CA ILE A 112 -20.45 45.09 14.40
C ILE A 112 -20.66 46.61 14.30
N GLU A 113 -21.21 47.07 13.18
CA GLU A 113 -21.66 48.46 13.04
C GLU A 113 -22.95 48.66 13.84
N LEU A 114 -22.85 49.19 15.06
CA LEU A 114 -24.01 49.40 15.93
C LEU A 114 -24.87 50.57 15.44
N ASN A 115 -26.06 50.24 14.92
CA ASN A 115 -27.08 51.21 14.56
C ASN A 115 -28.12 51.34 15.69
N GLN A 116 -28.11 52.48 16.40
CA GLN A 116 -29.05 52.77 17.48
C GLN A 116 -30.53 52.63 17.05
N LYS A 117 -30.86 52.91 15.79
CA LYS A 117 -32.23 52.77 15.29
C LYS A 117 -32.64 51.29 15.19
N GLU A 118 -31.73 50.42 14.77
CA GLU A 118 -31.97 48.99 14.61
C GLU A 118 -32.03 48.27 15.97
N ILE A 119 -31.16 48.68 16.91
CA ILE A 119 -31.20 48.22 18.30
C ILE A 119 -32.55 48.58 18.95
N ASN A 120 -32.99 49.83 18.82
CA ASN A 120 -34.27 50.25 19.38
C ASN A 120 -35.44 49.48 18.78
N ASP A 121 -35.42 49.21 17.47
CA ASP A 121 -36.47 48.46 16.78
C ASP A 121 -36.53 46.99 17.24
N TYR A 122 -35.38 46.34 17.39
CA TYR A 122 -35.29 44.98 17.92
C TYR A 122 -35.79 44.89 19.37
N VAL A 123 -35.37 45.81 20.24
CA VAL A 123 -35.81 45.83 21.64
C VAL A 123 -37.32 46.04 21.72
N LEU A 124 -37.88 46.97 20.96
CA LEU A 124 -39.33 47.23 20.96
C LEU A 124 -40.16 46.08 20.37
N THR A 125 -39.60 45.32 19.42
CA THR A 125 -40.32 44.26 18.71
C THR A 125 -40.21 42.90 19.39
N ASN A 126 -39.05 42.60 19.99
CA ASN A 126 -38.71 41.26 20.45
C ASN A 126 -38.57 41.16 21.97
N ILE A 127 -38.44 42.28 22.68
CA ILE A 127 -38.36 42.31 24.14
C ILE A 127 -39.64 42.96 24.68
N ASP A 128 -40.38 42.21 25.48
CA ASP A 128 -41.62 42.71 26.08
C ASP A 128 -41.29 43.63 27.27
N ILE A 129 -40.93 44.87 26.94
CA ILE A 129 -40.53 45.90 27.91
C ILE A 129 -41.65 46.27 28.89
N GLU A 130 -42.92 46.08 28.54
CA GLU A 130 -44.04 46.31 29.47
C GLU A 130 -44.02 45.33 30.65
N TYR A 131 -43.48 44.12 30.47
CA TYR A 131 -43.33 43.15 31.56
C TYR A 131 -42.32 43.60 32.62
N TYR A 132 -41.25 44.29 32.20
CA TYR A 132 -40.17 44.74 33.09
C TYR A 132 -40.37 46.14 33.68
N LEU A 133 -41.30 46.93 33.14
CA LEU A 133 -41.63 48.27 33.64
C LEU A 133 -42.81 48.27 34.63
N ASN A 134 -43.50 47.14 34.79
CA ASN A 134 -44.65 46.96 35.68
C ASN A 134 -44.32 46.26 37.03
N ASP A 135 -43.04 46.01 37.31
CA ASP A 135 -42.48 45.67 38.64
C ASP A 135 -41.60 46.83 39.14
#